data_AF-A0A0F9DZI4-F1
#
_entry.id   AF-A0A0F9DZI4-F1
#
_cell.length_a   1.000
_cell.length_b   1.000
_cell.length_c   1.000
_cell.angle_alpha   90.00
_cell.angle_beta   90.00
_cell.angle_gamma   90.00
#
_symmetry.space_group_name_H-M   'P 1'
#
loop_
_entity.id
_entity.type
_entity.pdbx_description
1 polymer ?
#
loop_
_entity_poly.entity_id
_entity_poly.type
_entity_poly.pdbx_seq_one_letter_code
_entity_poly.pdbx_strand_id
1 'polypeptide(L)' 'MNYIDLFSGFGGFALGAYWAGMKFDKHYFSEVNKYCVELYQKRFPDAIALGDITKIKSMPGGDYFITGGFPCQP' A
#
# COMPACT_ATOMS: atom_id res chain seq x y z
N MET A 1 1.04 -14.07 4.96
CA MET A 1 0.24 -13.29 4.00
C MET A 1 0.87 -11.92 3.82
N ASN A 2 1.16 -11.55 2.56
CA ASN A 2 1.66 -10.22 2.20
C ASN A 2 0.48 -9.26 1.99
N TYR A 3 0.68 -7.97 2.25
CA TYR A 3 -0.28 -6.92 1.99
C TYR A 3 0.26 -5.94 0.95
N ILE A 4 -0.57 -5.56 -0.01
CA ILE A 4 -0.28 -4.48 -0.95
C ILE A 4 -1.46 -3.49 -1.03
N ASP A 5 -1.15 -2.22 -0.83
CA ASP A 5 -2.09 -1.11 -0.88
C ASP A 5 -1.82 -0.27 -2.14
N LEU A 6 -2.70 -0.31 -3.13
CA LEU A 6 -2.52 0.37 -4.43
C LEU A 6 -3.28 1.69 -4.47
N PHE A 7 -2.71 2.72 -5.09
CA PHE A 7 -3.27 4.08 -5.08
C PHE A 7 -3.55 4.52 -3.64
N SER A 8 -2.54 4.30 -2.78
CA SER A 8 -2.73 4.15 -1.34
C SER A 8 -3.13 5.45 -0.64
N GLY A 9 -2.91 6.60 -1.30
CA GLY A 9 -3.05 7.91 -0.69
C GLY A 9 -2.26 7.97 0.62
N PHE A 10 -2.94 8.40 1.69
CA PHE A 10 -2.36 8.48 3.04
C PHE A 10 -2.56 7.21 3.88
N GLY A 11 -2.96 6.08 3.28
CA GLY A 11 -3.04 4.77 3.93
C GLY A 11 -4.33 4.50 4.70
N GLY A 12 -5.47 4.86 4.13
CA GLY A 12 -6.79 4.58 4.72
C GLY A 12 -7.10 3.09 4.82
N PHE A 13 -6.83 2.32 3.75
CA PHE A 13 -7.04 0.87 3.75
C PHE A 13 -6.13 0.16 4.74
N ALA A 14 -4.84 0.51 4.75
CA ALA A 14 -3.88 -0.03 5.71
C ALA A 14 -4.27 0.23 7.16
N LEU A 15 -4.78 1.42 7.47
CA LEU A 15 -5.26 1.75 8.81
C LEU A 15 -6.47 0.89 9.19
N GLY A 16 -7.42 0.71 8.28
CA GLY A 16 -8.58 -0.16 8.49
C GLY A 16 -8.18 -1.62 8.73
N ALA A 17 -7.24 -2.15 7.93
CA ALA A 17 -6.70 -3.49 8.10
C ALA A 17 -6.00 -3.67 9.46
N TYR A 18 -5.22 -2.67 9.89
CA TYR A 18 -4.58 -2.66 11.21
C TYR A 18 -5.62 -2.66 12.35
N TRP A 19 -6.66 -1.82 12.24
CA TRP A 19 -7.76 -1.79 13.21
C TRP A 19 -8.58 -3.09 13.25
N ALA A 20 -8.67 -3.80 12.13
CA ALA A 20 -9.28 -5.12 12.06
C ALA A 20 -8.41 -6.24 12.68
N GLY A 21 -7.21 -5.92 13.18
CA GLY A 21 -6.29 -6.88 13.79
C GLY A 21 -5.57 -7.78 12.79
N MET A 22 -5.55 -7.40 11.50
CA MET A 22 -4.84 -8.16 10.48
C MET A 22 -3.32 -8.10 10.70
N LYS A 23 -2.64 -9.22 10.44
CA LYS A 23 -1.18 -9.32 10.52
C LYS A 23 -0.63 -9.70 9.15
N PHE A 24 0.42 -9.00 8.74
CA PHE A 24 1.05 -9.16 7.44
C PHE A 24 2.55 -9.43 7.61
N ASP A 25 3.10 -10.30 6.77
CA ASP A 25 4.54 -10.60 6.79
C ASP A 25 5.34 -9.47 6.11
N LYS A 26 4.75 -8.90 5.05
CA LYS A 26 5.26 -7.76 4.31
C LYS A 26 4.10 -6.81 3.99
N HIS A 27 4.36 -5.52 4.12
CA HIS A 27 3.42 -4.45 3.78
C HIS A 27 4.05 -3.61 2.67
N TYR A 28 3.45 -3.65 1.49
CA TYR A 28 3.81 -2.87 0.33
C TYR A 28 2.75 -1.80 0.04
N PHE A 29 3.16 -0.67 -0.53
CA PHE A 29 2.20 0.33 -0.99
C PHE A 29 2.69 1.04 -2.26
N SER A 30 1.76 1.44 -3.12
CA SER A 30 2.04 2.15 -4.39
C SER A 30 1.30 3.48 -4.40
N GLU A 31 2.08 4.56 -4.34
CA GLU A 31 1.61 5.94 -4.35
C GLU A 31 2.64 6.83 -5.06
N VAL A 32 2.17 7.79 -5.85
CA VAL A 32 3.00 8.71 -6.65
C VAL A 32 3.09 10.11 -6.02
N ASN A 33 2.11 10.48 -5.20
CA ASN A 33 2.11 11.74 -4.48
C ASN A 33 3.11 11.69 -3.31
N LYS A 34 4.17 12.49 -3.40
CA LYS A 34 5.26 12.52 -2.41
C LYS A 34 4.79 12.82 -0.98
N TYR A 35 3.85 13.76 -0.83
CA TYR A 35 3.31 14.12 0.48
C TYR A 35 2.54 12.96 1.11
N CYS A 36 1.74 12.26 0.30
CA CYS A 36 1.06 11.04 0.73
C CYS A 36 2.05 9.94 1.14
N VAL A 37 3.11 9.72 0.35
CA VAL A 37 4.18 8.74 0.66
C VAL A 37 4.85 9.04 2.01
N GLU A 38 5.23 10.30 2.26
CA GLU A 38 5.85 10.72 3.52
C GLU A 38 4.94 10.47 4.72
N LEU A 39 3.66 10.85 4.61
CA LEU A 39 2.67 10.60 5.66
C LEU A 39 2.41 9.12 5.88
N TYR A 40 2.36 8.34 4.80
CA TYR A 40 2.17 6.90 4.84
C TYR A 40 3.31 6.25 5.63
N GLN A 41 4.56 6.55 5.29
CA GLN A 41 5.74 6.01 5.98
C GLN A 41 5.84 6.47 7.43
N LYS A 42 5.40 7.70 7.74
CA LYS A 42 5.32 8.15 9.14
C LYS A 42 4.34 7.29 9.96
N ARG A 43 3.24 6.82 9.37
CA ARG A 43 2.23 6.00 10.03
C ARG A 43 2.57 4.52 10.04
N PHE A 44 3.19 4.03 8.97
CA PHE A 44 3.60 2.64 8.79
C PHE A 44 5.10 2.60 8.42
N PRO A 45 6.01 2.73 9.41
CA PRO A 45 7.45 2.85 9.16
C PRO A 45 8.07 1.66 8.43
N ASP A 46 7.47 0.48 8.60
CA ASP A 46 7.93 -0.77 7.98
C ASP A 46 7.33 -1.00 6.57
N ALA A 47 6.46 -0.10 6.10
CA ALA A 47 5.82 -0.23 4.79
C ALA A 47 6.78 0.12 3.65
N ILE A 48 6.81 -0.74 2.64
CA ILE A 48 7.72 -0.66 1.50
C ILE A 48 7.05 0.10 0.37
N ALA A 49 7.57 1.29 0.05
CA ALA A 49 7.09 2.12 -1.05
C ALA A 49 7.52 1.53 -2.40
N LEU A 50 6.55 1.19 -3.25
CA LEU A 50 6.78 0.68 -4.61
C LEU A 50 6.74 1.79 -5.66
N GLY A 51 6.24 2.99 -5.30
CA GLY A 51 6.13 4.13 -6.20
C GLY A 51 5.05 3.94 -7.26
N ASP A 52 5.32 4.38 -8.49
CA ASP A 52 4.41 4.30 -9.63
C ASP A 52 4.10 2.85 -10.04
N ILE A 53 2.82 2.48 -9.93
CA ILE A 53 2.33 1.12 -10.23
C ILE A 53 2.67 0.66 -11.65
N THR A 54 2.74 1.58 -12.62
CA THR A 54 3.01 1.23 -14.04
C THR A 54 4.44 0.71 -14.26
N LYS A 55 5.34 1.00 -13.30
CA LYS A 55 6.73 0.56 -13.29
C LYS A 55 6.94 -0.78 -12.58
N ILE A 56 5.94 -1.27 -11.84
CA ILE A 56 6.00 -2.55 -11.15
C ILE A 56 5.72 -3.67 -12.17
N LYS A 57 6.73 -4.49 -12.49
CA LYS A 57 6.62 -5.58 -13.47
C LYS A 57 6.41 -6.95 -12.84
N SER A 58 6.85 -7.12 -11.61
CA SER A 58 6.72 -8.37 -10.86
C SER A 58 6.73 -8.08 -9.37
N MET A 59 6.16 -8.99 -8.60
CA MET A 59 6.20 -9.02 -7.14
C MET A 59 6.80 -10.36 -6.70
N PRO A 60 7.37 -10.45 -5.50
CA PRO A 60 7.75 -11.73 -4.90
C PRO A 60 6.60 -12.75 -4.94
N GLY A 61 6.91 -14.04 -4.92
CA GLY A 61 5.88 -15.06 -4.80
C GLY A 61 5.22 -15.06 -3.42
N GLY A 62 3.97 -15.50 -3.34
CA GLY A 62 3.23 -15.68 -2.09
C GLY A 62 1.77 -15.27 -2.18
N ASP A 63 1.05 -15.39 -1.07
CA ASP A 63 -0.35 -14.96 -0.96
C ASP A 63 -0.44 -13.48 -0.63
N TYR A 64 -1.32 -12.77 -1.35
CA TYR A 64 -1.49 -11.33 -1.23
C TYR A 64 -2.92 -10.96 -0.83
N PHE A 65 -3.04 -10.14 0.20
CA PHE A 65 -4.20 -9.28 0.42
C PHE A 65 -3.97 -7.97 -0.34
N ILE A 66 -4.91 -7.59 -1.21
CA ILE A 66 -4.76 -6.45 -2.12
C ILE A 66 -5.89 -5.46 -1.85
N THR A 67 -5.55 -4.20 -1.60
CA THR A 67 -6.50 -3.08 -1.58
C THR A 67 -6.16 -2.08 -2.67
N GLY A 68 -7.16 -1.37 -3.19
CA GLY A 68 -6.93 -0.39 -4.24
C GLY A 68 -8.09 0.60 -4.38
N GLY A 69 -7.76 1.89 -4.40
CA GLY A 69 -8.71 2.98 -4.65
C GLY A 69 -8.37 3.70 -5.94
N PHE A 70 -8.80 3.18 -7.09
CA PHE A 70 -8.49 3.77 -8.39
C PHE A 70 -9.05 5.19 -8.51
N PRO A 71 -8.34 6.13 -9.16
CA PRO A 71 -8.89 7.44 -9.49
C PRO A 71 -10.19 7.30 -10.31
N CYS A 72 -11.29 7.89 -9.84
CA CYS A 72 -12.61 7.78 -10.47
C CYS A 72 -12.93 8.90 -11.48
N GLN A 73 -11.96 9.76 -11.79
CA GLN A 73 -12.16 10.88 -12.71
C GLN A 73 -12.23 10.36 -14.15
N PRO A 74 -13.14 10.88 -15.00
CA PRO A 74 -13.25 10.51 -16.41
C PRO A 74 -12.02 10.92 -17.22
#